data_AF-A0A4W3IKV1-F1
#
_entry.id   AF-A0A4W3IKV1-F1
#
_cell.length_a   1.000
_cell.length_b   1.000
_cell.length_c   1.000
_cell.angle_alpha   90.00
_cell.angle_beta   90.00
_cell.angle_gamma   90.00
#
_symmetry.space_group_name_H-M   'P 1'
#
loop_
_entity.id
_entity.type
_entity.pdbx_description
1 polymer ?
#
loop_
_entity_poly.entity_id
_entity_poly.type
_entity_poly.pdbx_seq_one_letter_code
_entity_poly.pdbx_strand_id
1 'polypeptide(L)' 'MAAPVDTDFLVKKARELVSDDPWAAKAWLITGRTLYPTDFGIQVSMQARAEESASEGWGEWE' A
#
# COMPACT_ATOMS: atom_id res chain seq x y z
N MET A 1 12.48 -7.96 13.63
CA MET A 1 12.80 -7.00 12.56
C MET A 1 12.40 -7.65 11.25
N ALA A 2 11.55 -6.98 10.46
CA ALA A 2 11.34 -7.33 9.06
C ALA A 2 12.69 -7.33 8.34
N ALA A 3 12.96 -8.27 7.44
CA ALA A 3 14.08 -8.04 6.56
C ALA A 3 13.67 -6.89 5.61
N PRO A 4 14.52 -5.88 5.36
CA PRO A 4 14.18 -4.76 4.48
C PRO A 4 13.81 -5.19 3.04
N VAL A 5 14.18 -6.42 2.66
CA VAL A 5 13.77 -7.05 1.40
C VAL A 5 12.27 -7.40 1.36
N ASP A 6 11.67 -7.75 2.50
CA ASP A 6 10.26 -8.16 2.56
C ASP A 6 9.34 -6.95 2.40
N THR A 7 9.70 -5.80 3.00
CA THR A 7 8.92 -4.56 2.87
C THR A 7 9.02 -3.96 1.47
N ASP A 8 10.21 -3.94 0.87
CA ASP A 8 10.40 -3.46 -0.51
C ASP A 8 9.61 -4.30 -1.52
N PHE A 9 9.59 -5.63 -1.34
CA PHE A 9 8.80 -6.52 -2.19
C PHE A 9 7.30 -6.21 -2.15
N LEU A 10 6.75 -5.98 -0.95
CA LEU A 10 5.33 -5.68 -0.76
C LEU A 10 4.96 -4.32 -1.39
N VAL A 11 5.80 -3.31 -1.19
CA VAL A 11 5.60 -1.98 -1.82
C VAL A 11 5.72 -2.08 -3.33
N LYS A 12 6.72 -2.80 -3.84
CA LYS A 12 6.90 -3.00 -5.28
C LYS A 12 5.71 -3.71 -5.91
N LYS A 13 5.20 -4.77 -5.28
CA LYS A 13 4.01 -5.48 -5.75
C LYS A 13 2.77 -4.61 -5.78
N ALA A 14 2.56 -3.80 -4.74
CA ALA A 14 1.48 -2.83 -4.73
C ALA A 14 1.61 -1.79 -5.85
N ARG A 15 2.83 -1.31 -6.14
CA ARG A 15 3.08 -0.35 -7.23
C ARG A 15 2.92 -0.96 -8.62
N GLU A 16 3.27 -2.22 -8.82
CA GLU A 16 3.05 -2.91 -10.11
C GLU A 16 1.55 -3.07 -10.41
N LEU A 17 0.74 -3.30 -9.37
CA LEU A 17 -0.68 -3.57 -9.49
C LEU A 17 -1.56 -2.31 -9.46
N VAL A 18 -1.03 -1.15 -9.06
CA VAL A 18 -1.84 0.07 -8.85
C VAL A 18 -2.67 0.47 -10.07
N SER A 19 -2.10 0.32 -11.27
CA SER A 19 -2.74 0.72 -12.53
C SER A 19 -3.66 -0.35 -13.11
N ASP A 20 -3.51 -1.61 -12.70
CA ASP A 20 -4.21 -2.77 -13.30
C ASP A 20 -5.30 -3.29 -12.35
N ASP A 21 -4.97 -3.44 -11.05
CA ASP A 21 -5.87 -3.83 -9.98
C ASP A 21 -5.56 -3.04 -8.67
N PRO A 22 -6.22 -1.89 -8.47
CA PRO A 22 -6.00 -1.07 -7.28
C PRO A 22 -6.39 -1.78 -5.98
N TRP A 23 -7.31 -2.74 -6.03
CA TRP A 23 -7.76 -3.53 -4.87
C TRP A 23 -6.69 -4.53 -4.44
N ALA A 24 -6.12 -5.30 -5.36
CA ALA A 24 -5.01 -6.19 -5.03
C ALA A 24 -3.81 -5.39 -4.50
N ALA A 25 -3.49 -4.26 -5.13
CA ALA A 25 -2.44 -3.39 -4.66
C ALA A 25 -2.69 -2.90 -3.22
N LYS A 26 -3.93 -2.57 -2.86
CA LYS A 26 -4.30 -2.20 -1.48
C LYS A 26 -4.12 -3.37 -0.52
N ALA A 27 -4.52 -4.59 -0.91
CA ALA A 27 -4.35 -5.78 -0.10
C ALA A 27 -2.87 -6.06 0.23
N TRP A 28 -1.95 -5.84 -0.73
CA TRP A 28 -0.51 -5.95 -0.49
C TRP A 28 0.00 -4.93 0.55
N LEU A 29 -0.46 -3.68 0.50
CA LEU A 29 -0.08 -2.67 1.49
C LEU A 29 -0.68 -2.92 2.88
N ILE A 30 -1.94 -3.37 2.95
CA ILE A 30 -2.56 -3.79 4.22
C ILE A 30 -1.75 -4.94 4.82
N THR A 31 -1.40 -5.95 4.01
CA THR A 31 -0.58 -7.09 4.43
C THR A 31 0.77 -6.62 4.98
N GLY A 32 1.45 -5.71 4.29
CA GLY A 32 2.69 -5.13 4.78
C GLY A 32 2.52 -4.31 6.05
N ARG A 33 1.39 -3.60 6.24
CA ARG A 33 1.10 -2.88 7.48
C ARG A 33 0.82 -3.82 8.64
N THR A 34 0.18 -4.96 8.40
CA THR A 34 -0.07 -5.98 9.41
C THR A 34 1.22 -6.67 9.84
N LEU A 35 2.10 -7.00 8.90
CA LEU A 35 3.38 -7.66 9.17
C LEU A 35 4.41 -6.68 9.76
N TYR A 36 4.42 -5.44 9.27
CA TYR A 36 5.45 -4.44 9.54
C TYR A 36 4.81 -3.08 9.88
N PRO A 37 4.11 -2.98 11.02
CA PRO A 37 3.34 -1.78 11.38
C PRO A 37 4.22 -0.54 11.59
N THR A 38 5.50 -0.72 11.90
CA THR A 38 6.47 0.37 12.11
C THR A 38 7.26 0.75 10.86
N ASP A 39 7.02 0.11 9.71
CA ASP A 39 7.75 0.42 8.48
C ASP A 39 7.20 1.70 7.82
N PHE A 40 8.05 2.70 7.69
CA PHE A 40 7.70 4.00 7.12
C PHE A 40 7.36 3.92 5.62
N GLY A 41 8.01 3.03 4.88
CA GLY A 41 7.78 2.88 3.43
C GLY A 41 6.38 2.34 3.13
N ILE A 42 5.93 1.36 3.92
CA ILE A 42 4.55 0.85 3.87
C ILE A 42 3.54 1.96 4.20
N GLN A 43 3.78 2.71 5.28
CA GLN A 43 2.87 3.78 5.72
C GLN A 43 2.71 4.89 4.66
N VAL A 44 3.82 5.40 4.13
CA VAL A 44 3.80 6.43 3.07
C VAL A 44 3.11 5.94 1.82
N SER A 45 3.38 4.71 1.40
CA SER A 45 2.74 4.12 0.22
C SER A 45 1.23 3.99 0.38
N MET A 46 0.77 3.68 1.60
CA MET A 46 -0.66 3.58 1.91
C MET A 46 -1.33 4.96 1.98
N GLN A 47 -0.66 5.94 2.58
CA GLN A 47 -1.12 7.32 2.68
C GLN A 47 -1.27 7.96 1.29
N ALA A 48 -0.22 7.89 0.46
CA ALA A 48 -0.22 8.44 -0.89
C ALA A 48 -1.37 7.88 -1.75
N ARG A 49 -1.70 6.61 -1.56
CA ARG A 49 -2.80 5.95 -2.28
C ARG A 49 -4.17 6.27 -1.70
N ALA A 50 -4.27 6.48 -0.39
CA ALA A 50 -5.50 7.01 0.20
C ALA A 50 -5.81 8.42 -0.33
N GLU A 51 -4.78 9.27 -0.49
CA GLU A 51 -4.89 10.61 -1.08
C GLU A 51 -5.23 10.56 -2.58
N GLU A 52 -4.64 9.66 -3.35
CA GLU A 52 -4.97 9.43 -4.76
C GLU A 52 -6.44 9.04 -4.94
N SER A 53 -6.92 8.02 -4.20
CA SER A 53 -8.31 7.60 -4.27
C SER A 53 -9.30 8.67 -3.78
N ALA A 54 -8.92 9.48 -2.78
CA ALA A 54 -9.71 10.63 -2.35
C ALA A 54 -9.78 11.72 -3.43
N SER A 55 -8.72 11.92 -4.21
CA SER A 55 -8.66 12.89 -5.31
C SER A 55 -9.43 12.42 -6.56
N GLU A 56 -9.59 11.11 -6.75
CA GLU A 56 -10.37 10.52 -7.85
C GLU A 56 -11.90 10.53 -7.61
N GLY A 57 -12.35 11.09 -6.47
CA GLY A 57 -13.78 11.32 -6.21
C GLY A 57 -14.60 10.04 -6.04
N TRP A 58 -13.96 8.89 -5.83
CA TRP A 58 -14.63 7.69 -5.35
C TRP A 58 -14.57 7.68 -3.82
N GLY A 59 -15.75 7.58 -3.23
CA GLY A 59 -16.02 7.87 -1.83
C GLY A 59 -15.02 7.28 -0.84
N GLU A 60 -14.84 8.07 0.22
CA GLU A 60 -14.29 7.69 1.52
C GLU A 60 -14.40 6.20 1.81
N TRP A 61 -13.24 5.59 2.00
CA TRP A 61 -13.07 4.19 2.37
C TRP A 61 -13.86 3.85 3.65
N GLU A 62 -15.06 3.28 3.51
CA GLU A 62 -15.64 2.41 4.54
C GLU A 62 -14.86 1.09 4.65
#